data_AF-A0A918FJ69-F1
#
_entry.id   AF-A0A918FJ69-F1
#
_cell.length_a   1.000
_cell.length_b   1.000
_cell.length_c   1.000
_cell.angle_alpha   90.00
_cell.angle_beta   90.00
_cell.angle_gamma   90.00
#
_symmetry.space_group_name_H-M   'P 1'
#
loop_
_entity.id
_entity.type
_entity.pdbx_description
1 polymer ?
#
loop_
_entity_poly.entity_id
_entity_poly.type
_entity_poly.pdbx_seq_one_letter_code
_entity_poly.pdbx_strand_id
1 'polypeptide(L)'
;MGELSTRWDAFRTRWGAHNVTRHGTGIKRFHHPVVGDLTLAWEALAMAAEPGLTLTIYSAEPGSPSEEGLHLLASWAATRDPAASSPKSPTTPPN
;
A
#
# COMPACT_ATOMS: atom_id res chain seq x y z
N MET A 1 -12.67 11.57 -14.32
CA MET A 1 -12.83 12.63 -13.29
C MET A 1 -14.26 13.18 -13.17
N GLY A 2 -15.04 13.30 -14.26
CA GLY A 2 -16.43 13.78 -14.18
C GLY A 2 -17.38 12.90 -13.36
N GLU A 3 -17.27 11.57 -13.47
CA GLU A 3 -18.22 10.63 -12.84
C GLU A 3 -18.17 10.64 -11.29
N LEU A 4 -16.98 10.74 -10.70
CA LEU A 4 -16.81 10.83 -9.25
C LEU A 4 -17.29 12.17 -8.69
N SER A 5 -17.13 13.26 -9.45
CA SER A 5 -17.60 14.59 -9.06
C SER A 5 -19.12 14.75 -9.10
N THR A 6 -19.81 13.99 -9.96
CA THR A 6 -21.28 14.03 -10.07
C THR A 6 -21.97 13.24 -8.95
N ARG A 7 -21.32 12.18 -8.46
CA ARG A 7 -21.91 11.29 -7.45
C ARG A 7 -21.51 11.62 -6.02
N TRP A 8 -20.32 12.18 -5.79
CA TRP A 8 -19.77 12.37 -4.45
C TRP A 8 -19.47 13.85 -4.20
N ASP A 9 -20.40 14.51 -3.51
CA ASP A 9 -20.33 15.93 -3.14
C ASP A 9 -19.00 16.30 -2.46
N ALA A 10 -18.57 15.45 -1.52
CA ALA A 10 -17.29 15.62 -0.81
C ALA A 10 -16.06 15.49 -1.73
N PHE A 11 -16.13 14.65 -2.77
CA PHE A 11 -15.07 14.50 -3.77
C PHE A 11 -14.99 15.75 -4.64
N ARG A 12 -16.13 16.28 -5.09
CA ARG A 12 -16.21 17.52 -5.86
C ARG A 12 -15.58 18.71 -5.13
N THR A 13 -15.88 18.89 -3.84
CA THR A 13 -15.30 19.97 -3.03
C THR A 13 -13.79 19.83 -2.86
N ARG A 14 -13.28 18.62 -2.58
CA ARG A 14 -11.82 18.39 -2.44
C ARG A 14 -11.07 18.47 -3.76
N TRP A 15 -11.66 17.98 -4.84
CA TRP A 15 -11.08 18.03 -6.19
C TRP A 15 -11.02 19.48 -6.71
N GLY A 16 -12.07 20.28 -6.49
CA GLY A 16 -12.10 21.70 -6.86
C GLY A 16 -11.10 22.56 -6.08
N ALA A 17 -10.72 22.14 -4.86
CA ALA A 17 -9.71 22.81 -4.06
C ALA A 17 -8.26 22.61 -4.56
N HIS A 18 -8.04 21.78 -5.60
CA HIS A 18 -6.72 21.52 -6.21
C HIS A 18 -5.60 21.18 -5.21
N ASN A 19 -5.94 20.70 -4.02
CA ASN A 19 -4.96 20.32 -2.99
C ASN A 19 -4.38 18.93 -3.28
N VAL A 20 -3.98 18.70 -4.54
CA VAL A 20 -3.31 17.49 -5.01
C VAL A 20 -1.83 17.72 -4.84
N THR A 21 -1.37 17.73 -3.61
CA THR A 21 0.06 17.77 -3.34
C THR A 21 0.61 16.38 -3.62
N ARG A 22 1.54 16.28 -4.58
CA ARG A 22 2.35 15.07 -4.80
C ARG A 22 3.29 14.90 -3.63
N HIS A 23 2.78 14.49 -2.48
CA HIS A 23 3.62 14.03 -1.38
C HIS A 23 4.20 12.69 -1.81
N GLY A 24 5.51 12.63 -2.07
CA GLY A 24 6.18 11.39 -2.45
C GLY A 24 6.42 10.46 -1.27
N THR A 25 6.33 10.96 -0.03
CA THR A 25 6.53 10.20 1.20
C THR A 25 5.64 10.71 2.34
N GLY A 26 5.46 9.93 3.40
CA GLY A 26 4.82 10.38 4.64
C GLY A 26 4.42 9.23 5.56
N ILE A 27 3.52 9.50 6.50
CA ILE A 27 2.93 8.49 7.39
C ILE A 27 1.45 8.34 7.09
N LYS A 28 0.96 7.09 7.00
CA LYS A 28 -0.46 6.75 6.95
C LYS A 28 -0.87 6.00 8.21
N ARG A 29 -2.05 6.35 8.70
CA ARG A 29 -2.71 5.66 9.82
C ARG A 29 -3.93 4.95 9.28
N PHE A 30 -4.02 3.65 9.51
CA PHE A 30 -5.12 2.80 9.08
C PHE A 30 -5.74 2.16 10.31
N HIS A 31 -7.05 1.94 10.25
CA HIS A 31 -7.74 1.06 11.20
C HIS A 31 -8.11 -0.22 10.46
N HIS A 32 -7.39 -1.31 10.74
CA HIS A 32 -7.63 -2.61 10.14
C HIS A 32 -8.54 -3.46 11.06
N PRO A 33 -9.62 -4.07 10.54
CA PRO A 33 -10.62 -4.75 11.37
C PRO A 33 -10.08 -5.95 12.17
N VAL A 34 -8.95 -6.53 11.75
CA VAL A 34 -8.35 -7.71 12.39
C VAL A 34 -7.19 -7.37 13.34
N VAL A 35 -6.37 -6.36 13.01
CA VAL A 35 -5.12 -6.06 13.75
C VAL A 35 -5.14 -4.68 14.40
N GLY A 36 -6.25 -3.96 14.30
CA GLY A 36 -6.41 -2.64 14.88
C GLY A 36 -5.62 -1.58 14.11
N ASP A 37 -5.05 -0.63 14.85
CA ASP A 37 -4.41 0.54 14.27
C ASP A 37 -3.02 0.21 13.71
N LEU A 38 -2.78 0.60 12.46
CA LEU A 38 -1.49 0.50 11.78
C LEU A 38 -0.97 1.89 11.44
N THR A 39 0.26 2.17 11.84
CA THR A 39 1.00 3.38 11.47
C THR A 39 2.13 2.98 10.54
N LEU A 40 2.00 3.33 9.27
CA LEU A 40 2.92 2.92 8.21
C LEU A 40 3.55 4.16 7.58
N ALA A 41 4.88 4.16 7.47
CA ALA A 41 5.56 5.03 6.54
C ALA A 41 5.19 4.61 5.12
N TRP A 42 5.06 5.57 4.22
CA TRP A 42 4.78 5.31 2.82
C TRP A 42 5.66 6.13 1.91
N GLU A 43 5.99 5.55 0.76
CA GLU A 43 6.76 6.20 -0.30
C GLU A 43 6.17 5.81 -1.65
N ALA A 44 6.05 6.78 -2.56
CA ALA A 44 5.66 6.57 -3.94
C ALA A 44 6.84 6.88 -4.87
N LEU A 45 7.30 5.85 -5.58
CA LEU A 45 8.45 5.86 -6.46
C LEU A 45 7.96 5.75 -7.90
N ALA A 46 8.32 6.73 -8.73
CA ALA A 46 8.08 6.64 -10.17
C ALA A 46 9.02 5.61 -10.80
N MET A 47 8.49 4.71 -11.62
CA MET A 47 9.29 3.69 -12.29
C MET A 47 10.04 4.29 -13.48
N ALA A 48 11.37 4.33 -13.42
CA ALA A 48 12.19 4.90 -14.49
C ALA A 48 12.09 4.10 -15.81
N ALA A 49 11.96 2.77 -15.72
CA ALA A 49 11.85 1.88 -16.87
C ALA A 49 10.46 1.92 -17.54
N GLU A 50 9.42 2.30 -16.80
CA GLU A 50 8.04 2.30 -17.27
C GLU A 50 7.35 3.62 -16.89
N PRO A 51 7.50 4.67 -17.71
CA PRO A 51 6.89 5.96 -17.47
C PRO A 51 5.37 5.84 -17.32
N GLY A 52 4.84 6.33 -16.20
CA GLY A 52 3.42 6.25 -15.85
C GLY A 52 3.10 5.21 -14.78
N LEU A 53 4.02 4.27 -14.49
CA LEU A 53 3.90 3.40 -13.33
C LEU A 53 4.49 4.04 -12.07
N THR A 54 3.84 3.79 -10.94
CA THR A 54 4.29 4.25 -9.62
C THR A 54 4.23 3.07 -8.65
N LEU A 55 5.37 2.74 -8.07
CA LEU A 55 5.47 1.77 -6.97
C LEU A 55 5.18 2.50 -5.67
N THR A 56 4.19 2.05 -4.90
CA THR A 56 3.92 2.58 -3.57
C THR A 56 4.33 1.55 -2.53
N ILE A 57 5.24 1.92 -1.64
CA ILE A 57 5.74 1.09 -0.55
C ILE A 57 5.08 1.58 0.74
N TYR A 58 4.67 0.63 1.57
CA TYR A 58 4.25 0.88 2.95
C TYR A 58 5.13 0.04 3.88
N SER A 59 5.74 0.68 4.88
CA SER A 59 6.60 0.02 5.86
C SER A 59 6.17 0.38 7.28
N ALA A 60 6.21 -0.60 8.18
CA ALA A 60 6.12 -0.36 9.61
C ALA A 60 7.51 -0.08 10.18
N GLU A 61 7.56 0.66 11.27
CA GLU A 61 8.79 0.84 12.03
C GLU A 61 9.19 -0.51 12.69
N PRO A 62 10.46 -0.93 12.63
CA PRO A 62 10.91 -2.17 13.27
C PRO A 62 10.66 -2.18 14.78
N GLY A 63 10.18 -3.29 15.31
CA GLY A 63 9.78 -3.46 16.72
C GLY A 63 8.50 -2.74 17.12
N SER A 64 7.78 -2.12 16.16
CA SER A 64 6.52 -1.44 16.45
C SER A 64 5.33 -2.42 16.46
N PRO A 65 4.22 -2.06 17.14
CA PRO A 65 2.97 -2.83 17.05
C PRO A 65 2.45 -2.97 15.61
N SER A 66 2.81 -2.02 14.73
CA SER A 66 2.44 -2.08 13.31
C SER A 66 3.24 -3.13 12.55
N GLU A 67 4.49 -3.42 12.93
CA GLU A 67 5.27 -4.53 12.37
C GLU A 67 4.63 -5.87 12.75
N GLU A 68 4.29 -6.05 14.02
CA GLU A 68 3.59 -7.24 14.50
C GLU A 68 2.24 -7.41 13.79
N GLY A 69 1.47 -6.33 13.65
CA GLY A 69 0.21 -6.32 12.91
C GLY A 69 0.38 -6.75 11.44
N LEU A 70 1.42 -6.26 10.75
CA LEU A 70 1.72 -6.70 9.38
C LEU A 70 2.10 -8.18 9.30
N HIS A 71 2.89 -8.70 10.26
CA HIS A 71 3.20 -10.13 10.33
C HIS A 71 1.97 -11.00 10.56
N LEU A 72 1.05 -10.56 11.43
CA LEU A 72 -0.22 -11.25 11.64
C LEU A 72 -1.07 -11.26 10.36
N LEU A 73 -1.16 -10.14 9.64
CA LEU A 73 -1.87 -10.09 8.36
C LEU A 73 -1.23 -10.98 7.30
N ALA A 74 0.09 -11.04 7.24
CA ALA A 74 0.81 -11.92 6.30
C ALA A 74 0.52 -13.41 6.59
N SER A 75 0.58 -13.82 7.86
CA SER A 75 0.27 -15.21 8.23
C SER A 75 -1.21 -15.56 7.99
N TRP A 76 -2.11 -14.63 8.27
CA TRP A 76 -3.54 -14.80 8.00
C TRP A 76 -3.86 -14.90 6.50
N ALA A 77 -3.22 -14.06 5.68
CA ALA A 77 -3.35 -14.13 4.23
C ALA A 77 -2.81 -15.46 3.66
N ALA A 78 -1.66 -15.92 4.14
CA ALA A 78 -1.09 -17.21 3.75
C ALA A 78 -1.99 -18.40 4.11
N THR A 79 -2.78 -18.28 5.18
CA THR A 79 -3.75 -19.31 5.57
C THR A 79 -5.01 -19.29 4.69
N ARG A 80 -5.36 -18.13 4.13
CA ARG A 80 -6.57 -17.93 3.30
C ARG A 80 -6.34 -18.17 1.81
N ASP A 81 -5.10 -18.07 1.34
CA ASP A 81 -4.75 -18.23 -0.06
C ASP A 81 -3.87 -19.48 -0.28
N PRO A 82 -4.44 -20.63 -0.68
CA PRO A 82 -3.65 -21.81 -1.03
C PRO A 82 -2.77 -21.62 -2.28
N ALA A 83 -2.93 -20.53 -3.05
CA ALA A 83 -2.05 -20.23 -4.19
C ALA A 83 -0.75 -19.51 -3.78
N ALA A 84 -0.73 -18.84 -2.62
CA ALA A 84 0.45 -18.14 -2.10
C ALA A 84 1.54 -19.10 -1.53
N SER A 85 1.21 -20.38 -1.32
CA SER A 85 2.14 -21.41 -0.85
C SER A 85 3.02 -22.00 -1.95
N SER A 86 3.05 -21.43 -3.16
CA SER A 86 3.99 -21.84 -4.20
C SER A 86 5.41 -21.34 -3.84
N PRO A 87 6.35 -22.20 -3.40
CA PRO A 87 7.71 -21.76 -3.22
C PRO A 87 8.27 -21.31 -4.57
N LYS A 88 8.66 -20.03 -4.69
CA LYS A 88 9.44 -19.55 -5.83
C LYS A 88 10.73 -20.38 -5.87
N SER A 89 10.86 -21.21 -6.90
CA SER A 89 12.06 -22.02 -7.13
C SER A 89 13.31 -21.12 -7.12
N PRO A 90 14.42 -21.55 -6.50
CA PRO A 90 15.69 -20.84 -6.61
C PRO A 90 16.15 -20.90 -8.07
N THR A 91 16.16 -19.74 -8.73
CA THR A 91 16.77 -19.57 -10.05
C THR A 91 18.27 -19.81 -9.93
N THR A 92 18.72 -20.99 -10.37
CA THR A 92 20.13 -21.28 -10.62
C THR A 92 20.59 -20.48 -11.84
N PRO A 93 21.67 -19.68 -11.76
CA PRO A 93 22.22 -19.00 -12.93
C PRO A 93 22.97 -20.01 -13.83
N PRO A 94 22.82 -19.98 -15.16
CA PRO A 94 23.60 -20.81 -16.07
C PRO A 94 24.97 -20.20 -16.39
N ASN A 95 25.94 -21.11 -16.58
CA ASN A 95 27.31 -20.93 -17.09
C ASN A 95 27.32 -20.40 -18.52
#